data_AF-A0AAD9KMK1-F1
#
_entry.id   AF-A0AAD9KMK1-F1
#
_cell.length_a   1.000
_cell.length_b   1.000
_cell.length_c   1.000
_cell.angle_alpha   90.00
_cell.angle_beta   90.00
_cell.angle_gamma   90.00
#
_symmetry.space_group_name_H-M   'P 1'
#
loop_
_entity.id
_entity.type
_entity.pdbx_description
1 polymer ?
#
loop_
_entity_poly.entity_id
_entity_poly.type
_entity_poly.pdbx_seq_one_letter_code
_entity_poly.pdbx_strand_id
1 'polypeptide(L)'
;MEVTNGHQTKVTNGHQTKVTNGHQMEVTNGHQTKVTNGHQTKVTNGHQMEVTNGHQTKVTNGHQTKVTNGHQTKVTNGHQMEVTNGHQMEVTNEHQTKVTNGHQTKVANGHQTKVTNGHQTKVANGHQMEVTNGHQMKVTNEHQTKVTNGHQTK
;
A
#
# COMPACT_ATOMS: atom_id res chain seq x y z
N MET A 1 -10.79 -20.75 2.47
CA MET A 1 -9.55 -21.51 2.23
C MET A 1 -8.51 -21.09 3.24
N GLU A 2 -7.87 -22.05 3.89
CA GLU A 2 -6.74 -21.80 4.79
C GLU A 2 -5.52 -22.58 4.30
N VAL A 3 -4.37 -21.91 4.23
CA VAL A 3 -3.09 -22.49 3.82
C VAL A 3 -2.04 -22.14 4.86
N THR A 4 -1.44 -23.15 5.48
CA THR A 4 -0.39 -22.92 6.47
C THR A 4 0.95 -22.65 5.79
N ASN A 5 1.36 -23.52 4.87
CA ASN A 5 2.58 -23.38 4.08
C ASN A 5 2.26 -23.65 2.60
N GLY A 6 2.23 -22.61 1.78
CA GLY A 6 1.97 -22.69 0.35
C GLY A 6 3.17 -22.24 -0.45
N HIS A 7 3.71 -23.11 -1.30
CA HIS A 7 4.72 -22.68 -2.27
C HIS A 7 4.07 -21.87 -3.41
N GLN A 8 3.02 -22.43 -4.01
CA GLN A 8 2.18 -21.75 -4.99
C GLN A 8 0.72 -21.88 -4.58
N THR A 9 0.02 -20.76 -4.45
CA THR A 9 -1.40 -20.72 -4.10
C THR A 9 -2.14 -19.82 -5.07
N LYS A 10 -3.11 -20.39 -5.80
CA LYS A 10 -3.96 -19.67 -6.73
C LYS A 10 -5.41 -19.75 -6.28
N VAL A 11 -6.05 -18.60 -6.14
CA VAL A 11 -7.47 -18.49 -5.77
C VAL A 11 -8.18 -17.63 -6.81
N THR A 12 -9.08 -18.22 -7.57
CA THR A 12 -9.84 -17.47 -8.58
C THR A 12 -10.95 -16.64 -7.94
N ASN A 13 -11.81 -17.27 -7.13
CA ASN A 13 -12.90 -16.63 -6.40
C ASN A 13 -12.87 -17.10 -4.94
N GLY A 14 -12.36 -16.25 -4.04
CA GLY A 14 -12.26 -16.56 -2.62
C GLY A 14 -13.12 -15.62 -1.80
N HIS A 15 -14.07 -16.15 -1.03
CA HIS A 15 -14.78 -15.34 -0.04
C HIS A 15 -13.88 -15.04 1.16
N GLN A 16 -13.27 -16.08 1.74
CA GLN A 16 -12.28 -15.96 2.82
C GLN A 16 -11.05 -16.80 2.49
N THR A 17 -9.90 -16.14 2.38
CA THR A 17 -8.60 -16.76 2.11
C THR A 17 -7.62 -16.34 3.20
N LYS A 18 -7.06 -17.32 3.91
CA LYS A 18 -6.02 -17.11 4.92
C LYS A 18 -4.77 -17.90 4.55
N VAL A 19 -3.63 -17.23 4.47
CA VAL A 19 -2.33 -17.85 4.19
C VAL A 19 -1.34 -17.44 5.27
N THR A 20 -0.79 -18.40 5.99
CA THR A 20 0.21 -18.12 7.04
C THR A 20 1.58 -17.86 6.43
N ASN A 21 2.10 -18.80 5.63
CA ASN A 21 3.34 -18.63 4.86
C ASN A 21 3.09 -18.95 3.38
N GLY A 22 3.23 -17.94 2.53
CA GLY A 22 3.06 -18.06 1.08
C GLY A 22 4.29 -17.57 0.32
N HIS A 23 4.86 -18.40 -0.55
CA HIS A 23 5.94 -17.95 -1.43
C HIS A 23 5.37 -17.19 -2.64
N GLN A 24 4.47 -17.82 -3.40
CA GLN A 24 3.77 -17.19 -4.53
C GLN A 24 2.26 -17.34 -4.36
N MET A 25 1.57 -16.21 -4.24
CA MET A 25 0.13 -16.15 -4.06
C MET A 25 -0.53 -15.26 -5.10
N GLU A 26 -1.48 -15.81 -5.83
CA GLU A 26 -2.32 -15.08 -6.77
C GLU A 26 -3.81 -15.21 -6.40
N VAL A 27 -4.47 -14.08 -6.19
CA VAL A 27 -5.92 -14.00 -5.96
C VAL A 27 -6.54 -13.15 -7.06
N THR A 28 -7.44 -13.73 -7.85
CA THR A 28 -8.13 -12.96 -8.90
C THR A 28 -9.26 -12.12 -8.31
N ASN A 29 -10.21 -12.74 -7.60
CA ASN A 29 -11.28 -12.06 -6.88
C ASN A 29 -11.30 -12.55 -5.43
N GLY A 30 -10.94 -11.67 -4.49
CA GLY A 30 -10.92 -11.95 -3.06
C GLY A 30 -11.82 -10.98 -2.29
N HIS A 31 -12.77 -11.50 -1.51
CA HIS A 31 -13.54 -10.63 -0.61
C HIS A 31 -12.73 -10.32 0.65
N GLN A 32 -12.25 -11.34 1.36
CA GLN A 32 -11.36 -11.21 2.51
C GLN A 32 -10.10 -12.05 2.31
N THR A 33 -8.95 -11.39 2.22
CA THR A 33 -7.65 -12.04 2.03
C THR A 33 -6.69 -11.63 3.14
N LYS A 34 -6.20 -12.61 3.92
CA LYS A 34 -5.20 -12.40 4.97
C LYS A 34 -3.94 -13.19 4.66
N VAL A 35 -2.80 -12.50 4.67
CA VAL A 35 -1.48 -13.11 4.47
C VAL A 35 -0.57 -12.69 5.63
N THR A 36 -0.11 -13.65 6.42
CA THR A 36 0.81 -13.34 7.52
C THR A 36 2.23 -13.10 6.99
N ASN A 37 2.79 -14.05 6.24
CA ASN A 37 4.09 -13.91 5.60
C ASN A 37 3.97 -14.24 4.10
N GLY A 38 4.13 -13.23 3.26
CA GLY A 38 4.05 -13.36 1.80
C GLY A 38 5.34 -12.89 1.13
N HIS A 39 5.98 -13.76 0.33
CA HIS A 39 7.10 -13.31 -0.50
C HIS A 39 6.58 -12.56 -1.74
N GLN A 40 5.67 -13.17 -2.50
CA GLN A 40 5.00 -12.54 -3.64
C GLN A 40 3.48 -12.71 -3.49
N THR A 41 2.77 -11.60 -3.33
CA THR A 41 1.31 -11.57 -3.23
C THR A 41 0.74 -10.66 -4.31
N LYS A 42 -0.07 -11.22 -5.20
CA LYS A 42 -0.77 -10.50 -6.26
C LYS A 42 -2.27 -10.65 -6.07
N VAL A 43 -2.97 -9.52 -5.99
CA VAL A 43 -4.44 -9.48 -5.94
C VAL A 43 -4.95 -8.60 -7.07
N THR A 44 -5.80 -9.17 -7.93
CA THR A 44 -6.39 -8.40 -9.03
C THR A 44 -7.57 -7.55 -8.53
N ASN A 45 -8.56 -8.18 -7.90
CA ASN A 45 -9.69 -7.49 -7.28
C ASN A 45 -9.83 -7.95 -5.83
N GLY A 46 -9.60 -7.03 -4.89
CA GLY A 46 -9.68 -7.29 -3.45
C GLY A 46 -10.63 -6.33 -2.76
N HIS A 47 -11.55 -6.83 -1.93
CA HIS A 47 -12.36 -5.95 -1.09
C HIS A 47 -11.62 -5.60 0.21
N GLN A 48 -11.19 -6.60 0.98
CA GLN A 48 -10.37 -6.42 2.18
C GLN A 48 -9.12 -7.29 2.09
N MET A 49 -7.96 -6.64 2.05
CA MET A 49 -6.66 -7.30 2.03
C MET A 49 -5.81 -6.87 3.21
N GLU A 50 -5.29 -7.85 3.96
CA GLU A 50 -4.37 -7.64 5.06
C GLU A 50 -3.10 -8.46 4.82
N VAL A 51 -1.95 -7.79 4.82
CA VAL A 51 -0.62 -8.41 4.74
C VAL A 51 0.20 -7.98 5.95
N THR A 52 0.61 -8.92 6.80
CA THR A 52 1.44 -8.60 7.96
C THR A 52 2.89 -8.35 7.53
N ASN A 53 3.53 -9.31 6.87
CA ASN A 53 4.87 -9.18 6.32
C ASN A 53 4.86 -9.53 4.83
N GLY A 54 5.03 -8.52 3.98
CA GLY A 54 5.05 -8.66 2.53
C GLY A 54 6.39 -8.22 1.94
N HIS A 55 7.05 -9.10 1.17
CA HIS A 55 8.22 -8.67 0.42
C HIS A 55 7.79 -7.94 -0.86
N GLN A 56 6.93 -8.56 -1.67
CA GLN A 56 6.33 -7.95 -2.85
C GLN A 56 4.81 -8.11 -2.80
N THR A 57 4.10 -7.00 -2.67
CA THR A 57 2.63 -6.96 -2.65
C THR A 57 2.12 -6.07 -3.79
N LYS A 58 1.31 -6.65 -4.68
CA LYS A 58 0.68 -5.93 -5.79
C LYS A 58 -0.83 -6.08 -5.72
N VAL A 59 -1.53 -4.95 -5.69
CA VAL A 59 -2.99 -4.87 -5.78
C VAL A 59 -3.37 -4.05 -6.99
N THR A 60 -4.16 -4.61 -7.90
CA THR A 60 -4.65 -3.86 -9.06
C THR A 60 -5.85 -3.00 -8.68
N ASN A 61 -6.91 -3.61 -8.11
CA ASN A 61 -8.09 -2.92 -7.62
C ASN A 61 -8.36 -3.36 -6.17
N GLY A 62 -8.22 -2.45 -5.21
CA GLY A 62 -8.41 -2.73 -3.79
C GLY A 62 -9.38 -1.76 -3.14
N HIS A 63 -10.41 -2.24 -2.42
CA HIS A 63 -11.23 -1.32 -1.62
C HIS A 63 -10.49 -0.92 -0.34
N GLN A 64 -10.01 -1.90 0.43
CA GLN A 64 -9.22 -1.69 1.64
C GLN A 64 -7.96 -2.57 1.61
N THR A 65 -6.79 -1.94 1.62
CA THR A 65 -5.49 -2.61 1.66
C THR A 65 -4.71 -2.17 2.90
N LYS A 66 -4.36 -3.13 3.75
CA LYS A 66 -3.51 -2.91 4.92
C LYS A 66 -2.23 -3.72 4.81
N VAL A 67 -1.08 -3.05 4.96
CA VAL A 67 0.23 -3.69 5.01
C VAL A 67 0.96 -3.25 6.29
N THR A 68 1.32 -4.19 7.16
CA THR A 68 2.04 -3.83 8.39
C THR A 68 3.52 -3.58 8.09
N ASN A 69 4.21 -4.56 7.48
CA ASN A 69 5.59 -4.44 7.04
C ASN A 69 5.69 -4.81 5.55
N GLY A 70 5.95 -3.83 4.70
CA GLY A 70 6.06 -4.00 3.25
C GLY A 70 7.43 -3.57 2.73
N HIS A 71 8.13 -4.44 2.00
CA HIS A 71 9.34 -4.02 1.30
C HIS A 71 9.00 -3.29 -0.01
N GLN A 72 8.20 -3.93 -0.87
CA GLN A 72 7.67 -3.35 -2.09
C GLN A 72 6.15 -3.50 -2.12
N THR A 73 5.42 -2.39 -2.09
CA THR A 73 3.97 -2.37 -2.17
C THR A 73 3.51 -1.49 -3.33
N LYS A 74 2.71 -2.08 -4.23
CA LYS A 74 2.10 -1.38 -5.35
C LYS A 74 0.58 -1.50 -5.30
N VAL A 75 -0.11 -0.36 -5.31
CA VAL A 75 -1.57 -0.29 -5.47
C VAL A 75 -1.88 0.59 -6.68
N THR A 76 -2.57 0.01 -7.67
CA THR A 76 -2.92 0.77 -8.89
C THR A 76 -4.17 1.60 -8.67
N ASN A 77 -5.29 0.97 -8.30
CA ASN A 77 -6.52 1.67 -7.98
C ASN A 77 -7.03 1.22 -6.61
N GLY A 78 -7.33 2.17 -5.75
CA GLY A 78 -7.94 1.83 -4.48
C GLY A 78 -8.71 2.95 -3.80
N HIS A 79 -9.48 2.56 -2.79
CA HIS A 79 -10.18 3.51 -1.95
C HIS A 79 -9.35 3.86 -0.71
N GLN A 80 -8.83 2.85 -0.02
CA GLN A 80 -8.03 3.02 1.20
C GLN A 80 -6.79 2.11 1.19
N MET A 81 -5.63 2.73 1.39
CA MET A 81 -4.37 2.06 1.65
C MET A 81 -3.77 2.55 2.97
N GLU A 82 -3.48 1.61 3.88
CA GLU A 82 -2.72 1.86 5.10
C GLU A 82 -1.44 1.03 5.11
N VAL A 83 -0.30 1.69 5.33
CA VAL A 83 0.99 1.06 5.54
C VAL A 83 1.62 1.53 6.85
N THR A 84 1.99 0.60 7.72
CA THR A 84 2.70 0.94 8.97
C THR A 84 4.18 1.18 8.70
N ASN A 85 4.89 0.19 8.12
CA ASN A 85 6.30 0.32 7.73
C ASN A 85 6.47 -0.10 6.27
N GLY A 86 6.85 0.83 5.42
CA GLY A 86 7.04 0.62 3.99
C GLY A 86 8.42 1.08 3.52
N HIS A 87 9.14 0.23 2.79
CA HIS A 87 10.40 0.64 2.16
C HIS A 87 10.16 1.34 0.82
N GLN A 88 9.45 0.70 -0.11
CA GLN A 88 9.08 1.26 -1.42
C GLN A 88 7.57 1.10 -1.63
N MET A 89 6.87 2.23 -1.72
CA MET A 89 5.43 2.27 -1.98
C MET A 89 5.14 3.06 -3.24
N GLU A 90 4.38 2.45 -4.14
CA GLU A 90 3.87 3.08 -5.36
C GLU A 90 2.35 3.01 -5.38
N VAL A 91 1.72 4.17 -5.40
CA VAL A 91 0.27 4.34 -5.44
C VAL A 91 -0.09 5.14 -6.69
N THR A 92 -1.00 4.63 -7.51
CA THR A 92 -1.36 5.31 -8.76
C THR A 92 -2.62 6.16 -8.60
N ASN A 93 -3.76 5.57 -8.25
CA ASN A 93 -5.03 6.26 -8.06
C ASN A 93 -5.67 5.82 -6.76
N GLU A 94 -5.60 6.65 -5.73
CA GLU A 94 -6.13 6.30 -4.41
C GLU A 94 -6.93 7.45 -3.80
N HIS A 95 -8.06 7.12 -3.18
CA HIS A 95 -8.81 8.14 -2.45
C HIS A 95 -8.09 8.51 -1.13
N GLN A 96 -7.64 7.51 -0.37
CA GLN A 96 -6.96 7.71 0.91
C GLN A 96 -5.71 6.83 1.02
N THR A 97 -4.57 7.47 1.23
CA THR A 97 -3.29 6.80 1.52
C THR A 97 -2.77 7.26 2.87
N LYS A 98 -2.49 6.32 3.78
CA LYS A 98 -1.85 6.58 5.06
C LYS A 98 -0.58 5.75 5.20
N VAL A 99 0.54 6.42 5.45
CA VAL A 99 1.84 5.78 5.69
C VAL A 99 2.37 6.26 7.03
N THR A 100 2.66 5.35 7.95
CA THR A 100 3.24 5.74 9.24
C THR A 100 4.75 5.97 9.09
N ASN A 101 5.49 4.97 8.62
CA ASN A 101 6.92 5.06 8.33
C ASN A 101 7.18 4.63 6.88
N GLY A 102 7.65 5.57 6.05
CA GLY A 102 7.93 5.34 4.65
C GLY A 102 9.35 5.77 4.28
N HIS A 103 10.14 4.87 3.68
CA HIS A 103 11.42 5.27 3.12
C HIS A 103 11.24 5.96 1.77
N GLN A 104 10.54 5.32 0.83
CA GLN A 104 10.18 5.88 -0.47
C GLN A 104 8.68 5.71 -0.73
N THR A 105 7.97 6.83 -0.81
CA THR A 105 6.53 6.86 -1.12
C THR A 105 6.32 7.67 -2.39
N LYS A 106 5.69 7.06 -3.40
CA LYS A 106 5.26 7.73 -4.63
C LYS A 106 3.75 7.61 -4.77
N VAL A 107 3.07 8.73 -4.92
CA VAL A 107 1.64 8.81 -5.21
C VAL A 107 1.44 9.61 -6.49
N ALA A 108 0.87 8.99 -7.53
CA ALA A 108 0.61 9.69 -8.78
C ALA A 108 -0.65 10.58 -8.66
N ASN A 109 -1.78 10.00 -8.27
CA ASN A 109 -3.04 10.70 -8.03
C ASN A 109 -3.63 10.26 -6.69
N GLY A 110 -3.63 11.17 -5.71
CA GLY A 110 -4.16 10.93 -4.38
C GLY A 110 -5.17 12.00 -3.96
N HIS A 111 -6.34 11.63 -3.46
CA HIS A 111 -7.24 12.64 -2.90
C HIS A 111 -6.75 13.10 -1.51
N GLN A 112 -6.49 12.16 -0.61
CA GLN A 112 -5.93 12.42 0.72
C GLN A 112 -4.70 11.55 0.95
N THR A 113 -3.54 12.17 1.18
CA THR A 113 -2.29 11.47 1.48
C THR A 113 -1.75 11.94 2.82
N LYS A 114 -1.54 11.02 3.76
CA LYS A 114 -0.91 11.27 5.06
C LYS A 114 0.36 10.44 5.22
N VAL A 115 1.48 11.09 5.53
CA VAL A 115 2.76 10.43 5.84
C VAL A 115 3.29 10.93 7.19
N THR A 116 3.49 10.06 8.18
CA THR A 116 3.93 10.49 9.53
C THR A 116 5.44 10.60 9.69
N ASN A 117 6.22 9.71 9.07
CA ASN A 117 7.66 9.78 8.99
C ASN A 117 8.08 9.33 7.58
N GLY A 118 8.53 10.27 6.75
CA GLY A 118 8.83 10.02 5.34
C GLY A 118 10.26 10.43 4.99
N HIS A 119 11.08 9.52 4.48
CA HIS A 119 12.41 9.92 3.99
C HIS A 119 12.31 10.60 2.62
N GLN A 120 11.69 9.94 1.64
CA GLN A 120 11.43 10.47 0.31
C GLN A 120 9.95 10.30 -0.06
N THR A 121 9.23 11.41 -0.19
CA THR A 121 7.81 11.41 -0.57
C THR A 121 7.61 12.23 -1.84
N LYS A 122 7.02 11.63 -2.87
CA LYS A 122 6.65 12.31 -4.11
C LYS A 122 5.15 12.17 -4.34
N VAL A 123 4.47 13.29 -4.52
CA VAL A 123 3.06 13.34 -4.92
C VAL A 123 2.94 14.15 -6.21
N ALA A 124 2.39 13.57 -7.28
CA ALA A 124 2.27 14.29 -8.55
C ALA A 124 1.00 15.15 -8.58
N ASN A 125 -0.17 14.53 -8.36
CA ASN A 125 -1.45 15.20 -8.26
C ASN A 125 -2.12 14.84 -6.91
N GLY A 126 -2.33 15.85 -6.06
CA GLY A 126 -2.88 15.70 -4.72
C GLY A 126 -4.02 16.68 -4.46
N HIS A 127 -5.10 16.29 -3.77
CA HIS A 127 -6.04 17.28 -3.24
C HIS A 127 -5.60 17.78 -1.85
N GLN A 128 -5.33 16.85 -0.94
CA GLN A 128 -4.86 17.13 0.41
C GLN A 128 -3.67 16.25 0.77
N MET A 129 -2.56 16.88 1.17
CA MET A 129 -1.36 16.18 1.64
C MET A 129 -0.95 16.68 3.04
N GLU A 130 -0.76 15.73 3.96
CA GLU A 130 -0.21 16.00 5.28
C GLU A 130 1.05 15.16 5.49
N VAL A 131 2.16 15.81 5.81
CA VAL A 131 3.38 15.11 6.22
C VAL A 131 3.92 15.65 7.52
N THR A 132 4.20 14.73 8.44
CA THR A 132 4.98 14.99 9.64
C THR A 132 6.38 14.40 9.42
N ASN A 133 7.44 15.02 9.94
CA ASN A 133 8.81 14.48 9.94
C ASN A 133 9.29 13.99 8.55
N GLY A 134 9.21 14.85 7.54
CA GLY A 134 9.61 14.55 6.15
C GLY A 134 11.01 15.06 5.80
N HIS A 135 11.90 14.24 5.20
CA HIS A 135 13.24 14.71 4.82
C HIS A 135 13.34 15.27 3.39
N GLN A 136 12.77 14.58 2.40
CA GLN A 136 12.75 15.01 1.00
C GLN A 136 11.35 14.84 0.43
N MET A 137 10.61 15.94 0.41
CA MET A 137 9.28 15.97 -0.19
C MET A 137 9.28 16.73 -1.51
N LYS A 138 8.67 16.14 -2.54
CA LYS A 138 8.31 16.85 -3.77
C LYS A 138 6.82 16.73 -4.04
N VAL A 139 6.17 17.86 -4.29
CA VAL A 139 4.78 17.89 -4.75
C VAL A 139 4.62 18.84 -5.91
N THR A 140 3.92 18.40 -6.96
CA THR A 140 3.83 19.16 -8.21
C THR A 140 2.51 19.92 -8.35
N ASN A 141 1.38 19.21 -8.25
CA ASN A 141 0.04 19.77 -8.50
C ASN A 141 -0.87 19.44 -7.31
N GLU A 142 -0.97 20.38 -6.38
CA GLU A 142 -1.69 20.20 -5.11
C GLU A 142 -2.66 21.35 -4.83
N HIS A 143 -3.79 21.02 -4.19
CA HIS A 143 -4.72 22.03 -3.68
C HIS A 143 -4.37 22.47 -2.26
N GLN A 144 -4.02 21.53 -1.37
CA GLN A 144 -3.64 21.81 0.02
C GLN A 144 -2.50 20.90 0.49
N THR A 145 -1.47 21.50 1.09
CA THR A 145 -0.35 20.77 1.69
C THR A 145 0.05 21.34 3.04
N LYS A 146 0.21 20.44 4.01
CA LYS A 146 0.70 20.74 5.35
C LYS A 146 1.93 19.90 5.64
N VAL A 147 3.05 20.56 5.90
CA VAL A 147 4.30 19.92 6.34
C VAL A 147 4.64 20.38 7.74
N THR A 148 4.90 19.45 8.65
CA THR A 148 5.33 19.72 10.02
C THR A 148 6.66 19.02 10.28
N ASN A 149 7.67 19.75 10.76
CA ASN A 149 9.02 19.23 11.02
C ASN A 149 9.64 18.51 9.81
N GLY A 150 9.55 19.11 8.62
CA GLY A 150 10.10 18.51 7.42
C GLY A 150 10.69 19.51 6.43
N HIS A 151 11.47 18.98 5.49
CA HIS A 151 12.10 19.75 4.42
C HIS A 151 11.41 19.44 3.07
N GLN A 152 10.75 20.46 2.52
CA GLN A 152 10.04 20.38 1.25
C GLN A 152 10.87 21.04 0.16
N THR A 153 11.08 20.31 -0.94
CA THR A 153 11.69 20.82 -2.17
C THR A 153 10.60 20.92 -3.23
N LYS A 154 10.46 22.07 -3.89
CA LYS A 154 9.56 22.21 -5.04
C LYS A 154 10.12 21.44 -6.25
#